data_AF-A0A6H5GI28-F1
#
_entry.id   AF-A0A6H5GI28-F1
#
_cell.length_a   1.000
_cell.length_b   1.000
_cell.length_c   1.000
_cell.angle_alpha   90.00
_cell.angle_beta   90.00
_cell.angle_gamma   90.00
#
_symmetry.space_group_name_H-M   'P 1'
#
loop_
_entity.id
_entity.type
_entity.pdbx_description
1 polymer ?
#
loop_
_entity_poly.entity_id
_entity_poly.type
_entity_poly.pdbx_seq_one_letter_code
_entity_poly.pdbx_strand_id
1 'polypeptide(L)'
;MLESLMEMEVAYSLLKETQGAGSEDVHPIDAHYAKLNSVIEALEKSSEEYLDIQKYVANTHAPTHSNYNLEILEGLRIAPPEAPVTGYMFGKGVYFADMVSKSANYCMTSPANPNGLLLLCQVALGDMYERTRAEYVEKLPPGKHSVKGLGATAPDPKEYKVTSDDVVIPYGKPVAAMDRTQTSLLYNEYPFLCEI
;
A
#
# COMPACT_ATOMS: atom_id res chain seq x y z
N MET A 1 -8.26 2.60 -16.99
CA MET A 1 -8.81 3.77 -17.72
C MET A 1 -10.15 4.20 -17.16
N LEU A 2 -11.18 3.35 -17.08
CA LEU A 2 -12.47 3.72 -16.44
C LEU A 2 -12.35 4.02 -14.94
N GLU A 3 -11.55 3.25 -14.20
CA GLU A 3 -11.30 3.49 -12.76
C GLU A 3 -10.66 4.87 -12.52
N SER A 4 -9.62 5.21 -13.27
CA SER A 4 -8.96 6.52 -13.19
C SER A 4 -9.91 7.69 -13.50
N LEU A 5 -10.89 7.50 -14.40
CA LEU A 5 -11.92 8.51 -14.68
C LEU A 5 -12.87 8.68 -13.49
N MET A 6 -13.27 7.58 -12.85
CA MET A 6 -14.11 7.60 -11.64
C MET A 6 -13.40 8.28 -10.47
N GLU A 7 -12.11 7.98 -10.25
CA GLU A 7 -11.28 8.63 -9.23
C GLU A 7 -11.16 10.14 -9.48
N MET A 8 -10.95 10.56 -10.73
CA MET A 8 -10.93 11.98 -11.09
C MET A 8 -12.29 12.65 -10.86
N GLU A 9 -13.40 11.99 -11.13
CA GLU A 9 -14.75 12.51 -10.88
C GLU A 9 -15.01 12.70 -9.38
N VAL A 10 -14.63 11.74 -8.54
CA VAL A 10 -14.73 11.84 -7.08
C VAL A 10 -13.87 12.99 -6.56
N ALA A 11 -12.60 13.07 -7.00
CA ALA A 11 -11.70 14.15 -6.62
C ALA A 11 -12.25 15.52 -7.04
N TYR A 12 -12.80 15.63 -8.25
CA TYR A 12 -13.40 16.86 -8.75
C TYR A 12 -14.67 17.25 -8.00
N SER A 13 -15.46 16.28 -7.53
CA SER A 13 -16.65 16.50 -6.71
C SER A 13 -16.28 17.08 -5.34
N LEU A 14 -15.25 16.51 -4.68
CA LEU A 14 -14.70 17.03 -3.41
C LEU A 14 -14.19 18.48 -3.54
N LEU A 15 -13.55 18.80 -4.67
CA LEU A 15 -13.04 20.14 -4.97
C LEU A 15 -14.15 21.15 -5.27
N LYS A 16 -15.20 20.78 -6.04
CA LYS A 16 -16.26 21.73 -6.46
C LYS A 16 -17.08 22.30 -5.31
N GLU A 17 -17.36 21.49 -4.31
CA GLU A 17 -18.14 21.89 -3.14
C GLU A 17 -17.48 23.00 -2.30
N THR A 18 -16.20 23.36 -2.52
CA THR A 18 -15.57 24.51 -1.80
C THR A 18 -15.92 25.87 -2.40
N GLN A 19 -16.46 25.93 -3.63
CA GLN A 19 -16.76 27.19 -4.32
C GLN A 19 -18.04 27.93 -3.83
N GLY A 20 -18.68 27.48 -2.75
CA GLY A 20 -19.93 28.07 -2.26
C GLY A 20 -20.12 28.15 -0.73
N ALA A 21 -19.14 27.72 0.08
CA ALA A 21 -19.32 27.56 1.53
C ALA A 21 -18.17 28.12 2.39
N GLY A 22 -17.34 29.02 1.84
CA GLY A 22 -16.29 29.68 2.62
C GLY A 22 -16.83 30.92 3.34
N SER A 23 -16.72 30.96 4.68
CA SER A 23 -16.53 32.23 5.37
C SER A 23 -15.28 32.91 4.79
N GLU A 24 -15.28 34.22 4.57
CA GLU A 24 -14.19 34.98 3.91
C GLU A 24 -12.80 34.80 4.56
N ASP A 25 -12.71 34.21 5.76
CA ASP A 25 -11.49 34.11 6.57
C ASP A 25 -10.74 32.75 6.51
N VAL A 26 -11.20 31.74 5.77
CA VAL A 26 -10.54 30.41 5.74
C VAL A 26 -9.72 30.21 4.46
N HIS A 27 -8.46 29.80 4.61
CA HIS A 27 -7.57 29.55 3.47
C HIS A 27 -8.08 28.36 2.63
N PRO A 28 -8.08 28.43 1.28
CA PRO A 28 -8.63 27.37 0.42
C PRO A 28 -8.03 25.98 0.65
N ILE A 29 -6.73 25.90 0.98
CA ILE A 29 -6.06 24.62 1.29
C ILE A 29 -6.65 23.98 2.54
N ASP A 30 -6.96 24.76 3.57
CA ASP A 30 -7.51 24.26 4.84
C ASP A 30 -8.95 23.75 4.63
N ALA A 31 -9.72 24.44 3.78
CA ALA A 31 -11.05 23.98 3.37
C ALA A 31 -10.99 22.66 2.58
N HIS A 32 -9.98 22.46 1.74
CA HIS A 32 -9.76 21.18 1.05
C HIS A 32 -9.29 20.08 2.01
N TYR A 33 -8.38 20.40 2.92
CA TYR A 33 -7.87 19.47 3.91
C TYR A 33 -8.97 18.96 4.86
N ALA A 34 -9.85 19.85 5.32
CA ALA A 34 -10.98 19.47 6.17
C ALA A 34 -11.89 18.41 5.54
N LYS A 35 -12.01 18.39 4.20
CA LYS A 35 -12.82 17.40 3.47
C LYS A 35 -12.17 16.04 3.34
N LEU A 36 -10.85 15.95 3.47
CA LEU A 36 -10.18 14.65 3.53
C LEU A 36 -10.62 13.87 4.77
N ASN A 37 -11.19 14.54 5.77
CA ASN A 37 -11.70 13.96 7.00
C ASN A 37 -10.66 13.05 7.69
N SER A 38 -9.39 13.43 7.56
CA SER A 38 -8.24 12.69 8.04
C SER A 38 -7.27 13.65 8.70
N VAL A 39 -6.63 13.21 9.77
CA VAL A 39 -5.50 13.93 10.36
C VAL A 39 -4.23 13.39 9.72
N ILE A 40 -3.48 14.26 9.04
CA ILE A 40 -2.19 13.97 8.42
C ILE A 40 -1.13 14.75 9.18
N GLU A 41 -0.18 14.03 9.78
CA GLU A 41 0.92 14.60 10.54
C GLU A 41 2.25 14.24 9.89
N ALA A 42 3.16 15.21 9.82
CA ALA A 42 4.52 14.97 9.38
C ALA A 42 5.27 14.15 10.43
N LEU A 43 5.88 13.06 9.99
CA LEU A 43 6.64 12.17 10.85
C LEU A 43 8.05 12.73 11.07
N GLU A 44 8.47 12.81 12.33
CA GLU A 44 9.82 13.30 12.64
C GLU A 44 10.88 12.33 12.08
N LYS A 45 11.85 12.84 11.33
CA LYS A 45 12.90 12.03 10.67
C LYS A 45 13.83 11.29 11.64
N SER A 46 13.85 11.70 12.90
CA SER A 46 14.61 11.06 13.98
C SER A 46 13.82 9.95 14.69
N SER A 47 12.51 9.86 14.44
CA SER A 47 11.63 8.93 15.13
C SER A 47 11.92 7.48 14.76
N GLU A 48 11.65 6.57 15.70
CA GLU A 48 11.81 5.14 15.48
C GLU A 48 10.95 4.63 14.32
N GLU A 49 9.73 5.14 14.17
CA GLU A 49 8.83 4.81 13.07
C GLU A 49 9.43 5.23 11.72
N TYR A 50 10.01 6.43 11.62
CA TYR A 50 10.64 6.87 10.38
C TYR A 50 11.84 5.99 10.01
N LEU A 51 12.65 5.59 11.00
CA LEU A 51 13.77 4.68 10.81
C LEU A 51 13.32 3.28 10.39
N ASP A 52 12.22 2.77 10.96
CA ASP A 52 11.62 1.50 10.54
C ASP A 52 11.16 1.56 9.09
N ILE A 53 10.50 2.66 8.67
CA ILE A 53 10.08 2.89 7.28
C ILE A 53 11.30 2.95 6.36
N GLN A 54 12.35 3.69 6.72
CA GLN A 54 13.59 3.74 5.95
C GLN A 54 14.20 2.35 5.77
N LYS A 55 14.27 1.57 6.86
CA LYS A 55 14.80 0.20 6.82
C LYS A 55 13.92 -0.70 5.95
N TYR A 56 12.60 -0.59 6.07
CA TYR A 56 11.65 -1.34 5.26
C TYR A 56 11.82 -1.03 3.77
N VAL A 57 11.88 0.24 3.39
CA VAL A 57 12.10 0.67 1.99
C VAL A 57 13.45 0.16 1.48
N ALA A 58 14.52 0.30 2.26
CA ALA A 58 15.85 -0.12 1.84
C ALA A 58 15.96 -1.64 1.65
N ASN A 59 15.40 -2.43 2.57
CA ASN A 59 15.54 -3.89 2.55
C ASN A 59 14.56 -4.57 1.59
N THR A 60 13.36 -4.01 1.40
CA THR A 60 12.33 -4.62 0.54
C THR A 60 12.33 -4.07 -0.89
N HIS A 61 13.33 -3.26 -1.25
CA HIS A 61 13.59 -2.89 -2.64
C HIS A 61 14.25 -4.06 -3.36
N ALA A 62 13.54 -4.65 -4.32
CA ALA A 62 14.02 -5.87 -4.96
C ALA A 62 15.32 -5.63 -5.74
N PRO A 63 16.31 -6.55 -5.68
CA PRO A 63 17.59 -6.40 -6.39
C PRO A 63 17.44 -6.30 -7.90
N THR A 64 16.34 -6.80 -8.45
CA THR A 64 15.99 -6.74 -9.87
C THR A 64 15.58 -5.34 -10.35
N HIS A 65 15.22 -4.43 -9.44
CA HIS A 65 14.77 -3.07 -9.73
C HIS A 65 15.93 -2.06 -9.57
N SER A 66 17.09 -2.38 -10.15
CA SER A 66 18.33 -1.58 -10.02
C SER A 66 18.37 -0.37 -10.96
N ASN A 67 17.34 -0.15 -11.77
CA ASN A 67 17.24 0.97 -12.71
C ASN A 67 16.75 2.27 -12.04
N TYR A 68 16.29 2.20 -10.80
CA TYR A 68 15.94 3.36 -9.98
C TYR A 68 16.28 3.11 -8.51
N ASN A 69 16.39 4.20 -7.76
CA ASN A 69 16.49 4.18 -6.30
C ASN A 69 15.25 4.86 -5.71
N LEU A 70 14.89 4.46 -4.50
CA LEU A 70 13.82 5.08 -3.73
C LEU A 70 14.42 5.98 -2.66
N GLU A 71 13.95 7.22 -2.60
CA GLU A 71 14.27 8.18 -1.55
C GLU A 71 12.97 8.59 -0.87
N ILE A 72 12.96 8.57 0.46
CA ILE A 72 11.84 9.05 1.25
C ILE A 72 11.99 10.57 1.40
N LEU A 73 11.11 11.32 0.73
CA LEU A 73 11.08 12.78 0.84
C LEU A 73 10.47 13.22 2.17
N GLU A 74 9.32 12.65 2.52
CA GLU A 74 8.55 12.95 3.72
C GLU A 74 7.82 11.69 4.21
N GLY A 75 7.75 11.50 5.54
CA GLY A 75 6.91 10.48 6.15
C GLY A 75 5.63 11.14 6.64
N LEU A 76 4.47 10.60 6.27
CA LEU A 76 3.18 11.13 6.71
C LEU A 76 2.42 10.05 7.46
N ARG A 77 1.99 10.37 8.68
CA ARG A 77 1.09 9.51 9.44
C ARG A 77 -0.34 9.98 9.19
N ILE A 78 -1.19 9.05 8.76
CA ILE A 78 -2.62 9.30 8.50
C ILE A 78 -3.43 8.55 9.56
N ALA A 79 -4.20 9.26 10.37
CA ALA A 79 -5.21 8.63 11.22
C ALA A 79 -6.36 8.11 10.34
N PRO A 80 -6.90 6.89 10.56
CA PRO A 80 -7.72 6.21 9.56
C PRO A 80 -9.15 6.78 9.42
N PRO A 81 -9.53 7.21 8.20
CA PRO A 81 -10.86 6.99 7.63
C PRO A 81 -10.77 5.93 6.50
N GLU A 82 -11.84 5.15 6.30
CA GLU A 82 -11.84 3.94 5.46
C GLU A 82 -11.33 4.17 4.01
N ALA A 83 -10.51 3.24 3.51
CA ALA A 83 -9.80 3.38 2.24
C ALA A 83 -10.51 2.70 1.04
N PRO A 84 -10.51 3.31 -0.17
CA PRO A 84 -11.05 2.72 -1.41
C PRO A 84 -10.08 1.74 -2.13
N VAL A 85 -10.56 1.13 -3.23
CA VAL A 85 -10.12 -0.18 -3.77
C VAL A 85 -9.63 -0.12 -5.24
N THR A 86 -8.45 -0.68 -5.61
CA THR A 86 -8.02 -0.89 -7.03
C THR A 86 -7.10 -2.12 -7.26
N GLY A 87 -7.19 -2.71 -8.48
CA GLY A 87 -6.31 -3.77 -9.05
C GLY A 87 -6.80 -5.21 -8.82
N TYR A 88 -6.79 -6.12 -9.81
CA TYR A 88 -7.38 -7.48 -9.66
C TYR A 88 -6.51 -8.64 -10.18
N MET A 89 -5.80 -9.34 -9.29
CA MET A 89 -5.16 -10.64 -9.60
C MET A 89 -5.94 -11.84 -9.03
N PHE A 90 -6.68 -11.61 -7.94
CA PHE A 90 -7.41 -12.62 -7.17
C PHE A 90 -8.91 -12.32 -6.99
N GLY A 91 -9.45 -11.30 -7.67
CA GLY A 91 -10.82 -10.81 -7.47
C GLY A 91 -10.85 -9.33 -7.11
N LYS A 92 -12.05 -8.78 -6.90
CA LYS A 92 -12.22 -7.37 -6.52
C LYS A 92 -11.79 -7.14 -5.08
N GLY A 93 -10.84 -6.25 -4.85
CA GLY A 93 -10.28 -6.06 -3.52
C GLY A 93 -9.13 -5.07 -3.43
N VAL A 94 -8.70 -4.76 -2.21
CA VAL A 94 -7.53 -3.90 -1.93
C VAL A 94 -6.29 -4.79 -1.89
N TYR A 95 -5.23 -4.39 -2.60
CA TYR A 95 -4.02 -5.21 -2.74
C TYR A 95 -2.86 -4.58 -2.00
N PHE A 96 -2.28 -5.35 -1.10
CA PHE A 96 -1.05 -4.97 -0.41
C PHE A 96 0.11 -5.86 -0.86
N ALA A 97 1.34 -5.36 -0.70
CA ALA A 97 2.57 -6.08 -0.96
C ALA A 97 3.57 -5.86 0.18
N ASP A 98 4.40 -6.88 0.44
CA ASP A 98 5.49 -6.84 1.42
C ASP A 98 6.83 -6.41 0.79
N MET A 99 6.82 -6.05 -0.49
CA MET A 99 7.97 -5.55 -1.24
C MET A 99 7.70 -4.16 -1.77
N VAL A 100 8.46 -3.15 -1.31
CA VAL A 100 8.23 -1.76 -1.73
C VAL A 100 8.35 -1.57 -3.23
N SER A 101 9.28 -2.27 -3.89
CA SER A 101 9.50 -2.14 -5.34
C SER A 101 8.31 -2.61 -6.16
N LYS A 102 7.47 -3.50 -5.61
CA LYS A 102 6.24 -3.95 -6.25
C LYS A 102 5.19 -2.85 -6.23
N SER A 103 4.93 -2.27 -5.06
CA SER A 103 3.97 -1.17 -4.90
C SER A 103 4.43 0.11 -5.61
N ALA A 104 5.73 0.41 -5.62
CA ALA A 104 6.30 1.58 -6.29
C ALA A 104 6.02 1.62 -7.81
N ASN A 105 5.87 0.47 -8.47
CA ASN A 105 5.51 0.44 -9.89
C ASN A 105 4.10 1.00 -10.16
N TYR A 106 3.21 0.98 -9.16
CA TYR A 106 1.86 1.55 -9.29
C TYR A 106 1.83 3.07 -9.14
N CYS A 107 2.92 3.69 -8.66
CA CYS A 107 3.03 5.16 -8.63
C CYS A 107 3.16 5.78 -10.02
N MET A 108 3.48 4.98 -11.05
CA MET A 108 3.65 5.43 -12.44
C MET A 108 4.58 6.64 -12.60
N THR A 109 5.65 6.69 -11.79
CA THR A 109 6.65 7.76 -11.85
C THR A 109 7.47 7.70 -13.13
N SER A 110 8.05 8.83 -13.51
CA SER A 110 8.92 8.94 -14.68
C SER A 110 10.10 9.88 -14.37
N PRO A 111 11.16 9.89 -15.19
CA PRO A 111 12.25 10.87 -15.00
C PRO A 111 11.77 12.33 -15.02
N ALA A 112 10.67 12.63 -15.70
CA ALA A 112 10.07 13.97 -15.74
C ALA A 112 9.15 14.26 -14.53
N ASN A 113 8.60 13.22 -13.89
CA ASN A 113 7.78 13.31 -12.68
C ASN A 113 8.20 12.20 -11.70
N PRO A 114 9.29 12.42 -10.93
CA PRO A 114 9.93 11.38 -10.15
C PRO A 114 9.23 11.12 -8.80
N ASN A 115 8.32 12.01 -8.38
CA ASN A 115 7.71 11.94 -7.06
C ASN A 115 6.47 11.05 -7.11
N GLY A 116 6.42 10.05 -6.22
CA GLY A 116 5.28 9.15 -6.03
C GLY A 116 4.86 9.11 -4.57
N LEU A 117 3.60 8.73 -4.32
CA LEU A 117 3.08 8.47 -2.98
C LEU A 117 2.92 6.97 -2.79
N LEU A 118 3.36 6.48 -1.63
CA LEU A 118 3.18 5.11 -1.18
C LEU A 118 2.48 5.13 0.18
N LEU A 119 1.54 4.21 0.36
CA LEU A 119 0.83 4.03 1.62
C LEU A 119 1.36 2.79 2.34
N LEU A 120 1.65 2.95 3.62
CA LEU A 120 1.85 1.84 4.56
C LEU A 120 0.59 1.71 5.38
N CYS A 121 0.02 0.50 5.40
CA CYS A 121 -1.22 0.23 6.11
C CYS A 121 -1.00 -0.92 7.09
N GLN A 122 -1.53 -0.76 8.30
CA GLN A 122 -1.74 -1.90 9.19
C GLN A 122 -2.92 -2.69 8.65
N VAL A 123 -2.71 -3.98 8.43
CA VAL A 123 -3.68 -4.83 7.73
C VAL A 123 -3.93 -6.09 8.55
N ALA A 124 -5.19 -6.30 8.94
CA ALA A 124 -5.62 -7.46 9.72
C ALA A 124 -5.79 -8.70 8.82
N LEU A 125 -4.69 -9.40 8.55
CA LEU A 125 -4.67 -10.56 7.64
C LEU A 125 -5.47 -11.76 8.16
N GLY A 126 -5.44 -12.02 9.47
CA GLY A 126 -6.01 -13.24 10.06
C GLY A 126 -5.47 -14.51 9.39
N ASP A 127 -6.28 -15.58 9.40
CA ASP A 127 -5.94 -16.82 8.69
C ASP A 127 -6.04 -16.64 7.16
N MET A 128 -4.89 -16.70 6.49
CA MET A 128 -4.77 -16.49 5.05
C MET A 128 -5.10 -17.76 4.23
N TYR A 129 -5.74 -17.56 3.08
CA TYR A 129 -5.92 -18.54 2.02
C TYR A 129 -4.78 -18.40 1.00
N GLU A 130 -3.78 -19.28 1.09
CA GLU A 130 -2.57 -19.17 0.27
C GLU A 130 -2.79 -19.72 -1.15
N ARG A 131 -2.36 -18.96 -2.17
CA ARG A 131 -2.44 -19.28 -3.60
C ARG A 131 -1.06 -19.11 -4.24
N THR A 132 -0.67 -20.01 -5.13
CA THR A 132 0.60 -19.89 -5.90
C THR A 132 0.38 -19.46 -7.35
N ARG A 133 -0.89 -19.35 -7.78
CA ARG A 133 -1.29 -18.98 -9.14
C ARG A 133 -2.48 -18.03 -9.06
N ALA A 134 -2.65 -17.23 -10.11
CA ALA A 134 -3.83 -16.39 -10.25
C ALA A 134 -5.09 -17.27 -10.22
N GLU A 135 -6.01 -16.94 -9.32
CA GLU A 135 -7.28 -17.62 -9.11
C GLU A 135 -8.29 -16.53 -8.76
N TYR A 136 -9.39 -16.42 -9.50
CA TYR A 136 -10.46 -15.48 -9.17
C TYR A 136 -11.25 -16.04 -7.99
N VAL A 137 -11.06 -15.46 -6.81
CA VAL A 137 -11.69 -15.90 -5.57
C VAL A 137 -12.89 -14.98 -5.29
N GLU A 138 -14.09 -15.56 -5.33
CA GLU A 138 -15.33 -14.83 -4.99
C GLU A 138 -15.67 -14.95 -3.51
N LYS A 139 -15.36 -16.10 -2.92
CA LYS A 139 -15.66 -16.41 -1.53
C LYS A 139 -14.52 -17.16 -0.87
N LEU A 140 -14.13 -16.71 0.32
CA LEU A 140 -13.11 -17.36 1.10
C LEU A 140 -13.62 -18.71 1.67
N PRO A 141 -12.76 -19.74 1.73
CA PRO A 141 -13.09 -20.97 2.45
C PRO A 141 -13.43 -20.68 3.93
N PRO A 142 -14.26 -21.52 4.58
CA PRO A 142 -14.58 -21.34 6.00
C PRO A 142 -13.31 -21.24 6.87
N GLY A 143 -13.26 -20.25 7.75
CA GLY A 143 -12.13 -19.99 8.63
C GLY A 143 -10.96 -19.24 7.98
N LYS A 144 -11.10 -18.76 6.74
CA LYS A 144 -10.13 -17.87 6.09
C LYS A 144 -10.65 -16.43 6.05
N HIS A 145 -9.76 -15.48 6.28
CA HIS A 145 -10.07 -14.05 6.44
C HIS A 145 -9.48 -13.18 5.31
N SER A 146 -8.44 -13.66 4.65
CA SER A 146 -7.78 -12.96 3.54
C SER A 146 -7.15 -13.95 2.56
N VAL A 147 -6.68 -13.46 1.42
CA VAL A 147 -5.88 -14.24 0.47
C VAL A 147 -4.40 -13.89 0.63
N LYS A 148 -3.51 -14.85 0.36
CA LYS A 148 -2.08 -14.59 0.19
C LYS A 148 -1.60 -15.20 -1.12
N GLY A 149 -1.21 -14.36 -2.07
CA GLY A 149 -0.45 -14.78 -3.23
C GLY A 149 0.99 -15.05 -2.82
N LEU A 150 1.47 -16.28 -2.96
CA LEU A 150 2.83 -16.69 -2.63
C LEU A 150 3.76 -16.40 -3.81
N GLY A 151 4.67 -15.44 -3.64
CA GLY A 151 5.70 -15.08 -4.60
C GLY A 151 6.97 -15.92 -4.48
N ALA A 152 7.77 -15.93 -5.53
CA ALA A 152 9.08 -16.59 -5.54
C ALA A 152 10.09 -15.88 -4.61
N THR A 153 9.95 -14.56 -4.46
CA THR A 153 10.79 -13.73 -3.58
C THR A 153 9.93 -13.06 -2.52
N ALA A 154 10.38 -13.08 -1.27
CA ALA A 154 9.73 -12.39 -0.15
C ALA A 154 10.79 -11.86 0.82
N PRO A 155 10.44 -10.93 1.74
CA PRO A 155 11.30 -10.58 2.87
C PRO A 155 11.65 -11.82 3.70
N ASP A 156 12.89 -11.90 4.21
CA ASP A 156 13.31 -13.00 5.10
C ASP A 156 12.37 -13.09 6.31
N PRO A 157 11.61 -14.20 6.49
CA PRO A 157 10.66 -14.32 7.59
C PRO A 157 11.32 -14.37 8.97
N LYS A 158 12.65 -14.53 9.05
CA LYS A 158 13.41 -14.48 10.31
C LYS A 158 13.76 -13.05 10.72
N GLU A 159 13.67 -12.09 9.80
CA GLU A 159 13.98 -10.69 10.03
C GLU A 159 12.72 -9.83 9.98
N TYR A 160 12.14 -9.60 11.15
CA TYR A 160 10.97 -8.75 11.33
C TYR A 160 11.07 -7.94 12.63
N LYS A 161 10.17 -6.99 12.81
CA LYS A 161 9.92 -6.30 14.08
C LYS A 161 8.45 -6.42 14.43
N VAL A 162 8.18 -6.51 15.73
CA VAL A 162 6.82 -6.38 16.28
C VAL A 162 6.77 -5.04 17.00
N THR A 163 5.79 -4.20 16.65
CA THR A 163 5.57 -2.91 17.32
C THR A 163 4.92 -3.10 18.69
N SER A 164 4.79 -2.04 19.48
CA SER A 164 4.05 -2.07 20.75
C SER A 164 2.58 -2.50 20.59
N ASP A 165 2.03 -2.30 19.39
CA ASP A 165 0.62 -2.53 19.07
C ASP A 165 0.42 -3.89 18.37
N ASP A 166 1.38 -4.81 18.55
CA ASP A 166 1.38 -6.17 18.00
C ASP A 166 1.33 -6.22 16.45
N VAL A 167 1.86 -5.19 15.79
CA VAL A 167 1.96 -5.15 14.33
C VAL A 167 3.30 -5.70 13.87
N VAL A 168 3.26 -6.65 12.95
CA VAL A 168 4.46 -7.21 12.32
C VAL A 168 4.90 -6.34 11.15
N ILE A 169 6.15 -5.86 11.19
CA ILE A 169 6.81 -5.15 10.10
C ILE A 169 7.84 -6.10 9.45
N PRO A 170 7.56 -6.64 8.23
CA PRO A 170 8.44 -7.59 7.56
C PRO A 170 9.53 -6.85 6.74
N TYR A 171 10.54 -6.30 7.41
CA TYR A 171 11.65 -5.58 6.75
C TYR A 171 12.82 -6.47 6.32
N GLY A 172 12.67 -7.80 6.32
CA GLY A 172 13.76 -8.71 6.00
C GLY A 172 14.31 -8.48 4.59
N LYS A 173 15.59 -8.79 4.38
CA LYS A 173 16.16 -8.73 3.03
C LYS A 173 15.49 -9.75 2.11
N PRO A 174 15.48 -9.53 0.78
CA PRO A 174 14.73 -10.38 -0.13
C PRO A 174 15.41 -11.75 -0.24
N VAL A 175 14.65 -12.82 -0.02
CA VAL A 175 15.10 -14.21 -0.11
C VAL A 175 14.25 -14.99 -1.11
N ALA A 176 14.82 -16.07 -1.65
CA ALA A 176 14.06 -17.04 -2.45
C ALA A 176 13.11 -17.82 -1.52
N ALA A 177 11.83 -17.46 -1.54
CA ALA A 177 10.79 -18.05 -0.69
C ALA A 177 10.13 -19.27 -1.32
N MET A 178 10.10 -19.34 -2.66
CA MET A 178 9.51 -20.44 -3.42
C MET A 178 10.19 -20.60 -4.78
N ASP A 179 10.23 -21.83 -5.30
CA ASP A 179 10.74 -22.10 -6.64
C ASP A 179 9.85 -21.45 -7.71
N ARG A 180 10.47 -20.82 -8.73
CA ARG A 180 9.78 -20.16 -9.84
C ARG A 180 8.89 -21.09 -10.67
N THR A 181 9.10 -22.39 -10.59
CA THR A 181 8.23 -23.41 -11.24
C THR A 181 6.96 -23.69 -10.45
N GLN A 182 6.94 -23.37 -9.15
CA GLN A 182 5.84 -23.64 -8.24
C GLN A 182 4.86 -22.46 -8.10
N THR A 183 5.31 -21.24 -8.44
CA THR A 183 4.48 -20.03 -8.40
C THR A 183 4.60 -19.18 -9.68
N SER A 184 3.49 -18.57 -10.09
CA SER A 184 3.49 -17.56 -11.16
C SER A 184 3.81 -16.16 -10.66
N LEU A 185 3.88 -15.93 -9.34
CA LEU A 185 4.10 -14.62 -8.74
C LEU A 185 5.60 -14.36 -8.50
N LEU A 186 6.04 -13.13 -8.78
CA LEU A 186 7.41 -12.69 -8.48
C LEU A 186 7.59 -12.40 -6.98
N TYR A 187 6.65 -11.67 -6.40
CA TYR A 187 6.62 -11.32 -4.97
C TYR A 187 5.23 -11.57 -4.40
N ASN A 188 5.11 -11.63 -3.08
CA ASN A 188 3.84 -11.88 -2.43
C ASN A 188 2.79 -10.79 -2.76
N GLU A 189 1.52 -11.15 -2.58
CA GLU A 189 0.37 -10.24 -2.58
C GLU A 189 -0.55 -10.61 -1.42
N TYR A 190 -1.21 -9.59 -0.87
CA TYR A 190 -2.22 -9.75 0.17
C TYR A 190 -3.51 -9.08 -0.29
N PRO A 191 -4.34 -9.76 -1.10
CA PRO A 191 -5.64 -9.25 -1.53
C PRO A 191 -6.67 -9.31 -0.39
N PHE A 192 -7.33 -8.19 -0.14
CA PHE A 192 -8.54 -8.09 0.67
C PHE A 192 -9.74 -8.01 -0.25
N LEU A 193 -10.42 -9.14 -0.40
CA LEU A 193 -11.55 -9.25 -1.31
C LEU A 193 -12.76 -8.54 -0.71
N CYS A 194 -13.38 -7.65 -1.47
CA CYS A 194 -14.69 -7.10 -1.10
C CYS A 194 -15.74 -8.18 -1.36
N GLU A 195 -16.53 -8.53 -0.34
CA GLU A 195 -17.75 -9.32 -0.56
C GLU A 195 -18.67 -8.50 -1.48
N ILE A 196 -19.15 -9.12 -2.56
CA ILE A 196 -20.14 -8.55 -3.50
C ILE A 196 -21.54 -8.96 -3.04
#